data_AF-A0A839GF05-F1
#
_entry.id   AF-A0A839GF05-F1
#
_cell.length_a   1.000
_cell.length_b   1.000
_cell.length_c   1.000
_cell.angle_alpha   90.00
_cell.angle_beta   90.00
_cell.angle_gamma   90.00
#
_symmetry.space_group_name_H-M   'P 1'
#
loop_
_entity.id
_entity.type
_entity.pdbx_description
1 polymer ?
#
loop_
_entity_poly.entity_id
_entity_poly.type
_entity_poly.pdbx_seq_one_letter_code
_entity_poly.pdbx_strand_id
1 'polypeptide(L)'
;MDIIENYGILASMSWNSNKWAGEPSKEDLNRSKYGYVQDESHAHESLNFGHEIFPPEEDGYYIGYTPMLRKAPAPDKSGSVKIIFLCSSDYKNSNRKLILGFYGNPEFGQNFPRQAKHRLYRKYDGGNIRAYPSDIIHLENPLLISNDIVAKNNLLPKDKKISQRGFNYLNSDNVYNLISVALTQNPNNTKLRAFVEKFPALVDYINQKSNVEDYFDVIKGYSADNLKDIAVLERKMAKQTPEVKQRISTYIERGAIAAKVKKLTGYRCLICESLNLNPISFKKPNGEYYVETHHVEPVSSMKNGVLSMDNLITVCANHHRQLHYGDSTLIGQTDHHFVFKIDGKKIDINKISLH
;
A
#
# COMPACT_ATOMS: atom_id res chain seq x y z
N MET A 1 -11.02 -0.02 -9.71
CA MET A 1 -10.20 1.18 -9.93
C MET A 1 -8.80 0.72 -10.24
N ASP A 2 -8.27 1.14 -11.39
CA ASP A 2 -6.91 0.84 -11.80
C ASP A 2 -5.91 1.62 -10.94
N ILE A 3 -4.71 1.06 -10.77
CA ILE A 3 -3.64 1.70 -10.00
C ILE A 3 -3.15 2.92 -10.80
N ILE A 4 -3.14 4.09 -10.16
CA ILE A 4 -2.56 5.31 -10.73
C ILE A 4 -1.10 5.38 -10.30
N GLU A 5 -0.19 5.34 -11.28
CA GLU A 5 1.24 5.51 -11.03
C GLU A 5 1.58 6.95 -10.64
N ASN A 6 2.61 7.11 -9.80
CA ASN A 6 3.10 8.41 -9.30
C ASN A 6 1.99 9.32 -8.72
N TYR A 7 1.05 8.73 -7.99
CA TYR A 7 -0.05 9.46 -7.34
C TYR A 7 0.38 10.23 -6.08
N GLY A 8 1.52 9.86 -5.48
CA GLY A 8 2.08 10.58 -4.36
C GLY A 8 3.60 10.55 -4.30
N ILE A 9 4.16 11.31 -3.36
CA ILE A 9 5.59 11.36 -3.08
C ILE A 9 5.82 11.18 -1.58
N LEU A 10 6.84 10.41 -1.20
CA LEU A 10 7.39 10.38 0.15
C LEU A 10 8.77 11.05 0.14
N ALA A 11 8.86 12.23 0.75
CA ALA A 11 10.07 13.04 0.83
C ALA A 11 10.58 13.16 2.28
N SER A 12 11.90 13.14 2.45
CA SER A 12 12.54 13.36 3.75
C SER A 12 12.80 14.84 4.06
N MET A 13 12.85 15.18 5.35
CA MET A 13 13.29 16.49 5.85
C MET A 13 14.01 16.36 7.21
N SER A 14 14.70 17.40 7.65
CA SER A 14 15.36 17.43 8.95
C SER A 14 14.37 17.34 10.12
N TRP A 15 14.87 16.86 11.25
CA TRP A 15 14.08 16.80 12.47
C TRP A 15 13.93 18.20 13.08
N ASN A 16 12.76 18.49 13.63
CA ASN A 16 12.52 19.72 14.38
C ASN A 16 11.60 19.41 15.57
N SER A 17 12.15 19.48 16.78
CA SER A 17 11.40 19.19 18.01
C SER A 17 10.26 20.17 18.29
N ASN A 18 10.27 21.35 17.67
CA ASN A 18 9.20 22.35 17.75
C ASN A 18 8.10 22.11 16.71
N LYS A 19 7.73 20.83 16.53
CA LYS A 19 6.61 20.37 15.69
C LYS A 19 6.63 20.86 14.24
N TRP A 20 7.81 21.19 13.71
CA TRP A 20 7.94 21.83 12.39
C TRP A 20 7.04 23.06 12.21
N ALA A 21 6.83 23.79 13.32
CA ALA A 21 6.02 25.00 13.41
C ALA A 21 6.78 26.13 14.15
N GLY A 22 8.11 26.06 14.16
CA GLY A 22 8.98 26.98 14.88
C GLY A 22 10.46 26.73 14.60
N GLU A 23 11.34 27.54 15.17
CA GLU A 23 12.78 27.37 14.99
C GLU A 23 13.28 26.04 15.61
N PRO A 24 14.25 25.34 15.00
CA PRO A 24 14.80 24.13 15.58
C PRO A 24 15.63 24.44 16.83
N SER A 25 15.68 23.50 17.78
CA SER A 25 16.58 23.64 18.94
C SER A 25 18.05 23.49 18.52
N LYS A 26 18.98 23.95 19.36
CA LYS A 26 20.42 23.72 19.14
C LYS A 26 20.76 22.23 19.02
N GLU A 27 20.06 21.39 19.79
CA GLU A 27 20.23 19.95 19.72
C GLU A 27 19.77 19.39 18.37
N ASP A 28 18.61 19.86 17.87
CA ASP A 28 18.09 19.46 16.56
C ASP A 28 19.07 19.79 15.43
N LEU A 29 19.64 21.00 15.44
CA LEU A 29 20.62 21.46 14.47
C LEU A 29 21.88 20.57 14.50
N ASN A 30 22.45 20.35 15.69
CA ASN A 30 23.67 19.55 15.86
C ASN A 30 23.48 18.09 15.45
N ARG A 31 22.31 17.51 15.72
CA ARG A 31 21.98 16.11 15.42
C ARG A 31 21.43 15.89 14.00
N SER A 32 21.30 16.95 13.20
CA SER A 32 20.80 16.84 11.84
C SER A 32 21.69 15.95 10.99
N LYS A 33 21.07 15.16 10.10
CA LYS A 33 21.77 14.33 9.11
C LYS A 33 22.06 15.08 7.80
N TYR A 34 21.71 16.36 7.75
CA TYR A 34 21.84 17.20 6.57
C TYR A 34 22.95 18.23 6.82
N GLY A 35 24.03 18.15 6.03
CA GLY A 35 25.19 19.05 6.16
C GLY A 35 24.80 20.52 6.16
N TYR A 36 23.94 20.95 5.21
CA TYR A 36 23.47 22.34 5.16
C TYR A 36 22.81 22.83 6.47
N VAL A 37 22.16 21.94 7.22
CA VAL A 37 21.55 22.32 8.51
C VAL A 37 22.60 22.54 9.59
N GLN A 38 23.64 21.70 9.59
CA GLN A 38 24.75 21.81 10.53
C GLN A 38 25.63 23.03 10.21
N ASP A 39 25.94 23.22 8.92
CA ASP A 39 26.84 24.25 8.42
C ASP A 39 26.23 25.66 8.55
N GLU A 40 24.95 25.82 8.24
CA GLU A 40 24.26 27.11 8.24
C GLU A 40 23.48 27.38 9.55
N SER A 41 23.44 26.40 10.47
CA SER A 41 22.60 26.44 11.68
C SER A 41 21.14 26.81 11.37
N HIS A 42 20.64 26.34 10.22
CA HIS A 42 19.33 26.68 9.68
C HIS A 42 18.67 25.49 9.00
N ALA A 43 17.38 25.27 9.27
CA ALA A 43 16.59 24.23 8.63
C ALA A 43 15.38 24.84 7.92
N HIS A 44 15.47 25.04 6.60
CA HIS A 44 14.42 25.69 5.80
C HIS A 44 13.04 24.99 5.92
N GLU A 45 13.03 23.69 6.18
CA GLU A 45 11.85 22.86 6.41
C GLU A 45 11.14 23.09 7.76
N SER A 46 11.69 23.93 8.64
CA SER A 46 11.23 24.10 10.03
C SER A 46 9.81 24.62 10.20
N LEU A 47 9.21 25.19 9.16
CA LEU A 47 7.85 25.74 9.21
C LEU A 47 6.81 24.93 8.41
N ASN A 48 7.15 23.72 7.96
CA ASN A 48 6.26 22.91 7.11
C ASN A 48 4.87 22.64 7.69
N PHE A 49 4.72 22.61 9.02
CA PHE A 49 3.44 22.38 9.69
C PHE A 49 3.03 23.57 10.58
N GLY A 50 3.58 24.76 10.31
CA GLY A 50 3.23 26.02 10.99
C GLY A 50 2.03 26.78 10.39
N HIS A 51 1.28 26.18 9.46
CA HIS A 51 0.21 26.83 8.70
C HIS A 51 -1.00 27.27 9.54
N GLU A 52 -1.15 26.75 10.76
CA GLU A 52 -2.16 27.21 11.73
C GLU A 52 -1.69 28.40 12.59
N ILE A 53 -0.38 28.71 12.55
CA ILE A 53 0.25 29.73 13.39
C ILE A 53 0.67 30.94 12.56
N PHE A 54 1.14 30.70 11.33
CA PHE A 54 1.71 31.73 10.47
C PHE A 54 0.79 32.03 9.28
N PRO A 55 0.76 33.29 8.81
CA PRO A 55 -0.15 33.70 7.76
C PRO A 55 0.17 33.02 6.43
N PRO A 56 -0.85 32.62 5.63
CA PRO A 56 -0.62 32.24 4.25
C PRO A 56 -0.20 33.44 3.40
N GLU A 57 0.22 33.16 2.18
CA GLU A 57 0.44 34.16 1.13
C GLU A 57 -0.89 34.81 0.70
N GLU A 58 -0.79 35.93 -0.03
CA GLU A 58 -1.99 36.68 -0.49
C GLU A 58 -2.91 35.85 -1.39
N ASP A 59 -2.36 34.88 -2.13
CA ASP A 59 -3.10 33.93 -2.96
C ASP A 59 -3.73 32.77 -2.15
N GLY A 60 -3.59 32.79 -0.83
CA GLY A 60 -4.17 31.82 0.10
C GLY A 60 -3.34 30.56 0.31
N TYR A 61 -2.21 30.41 -0.39
CA TYR A 61 -1.33 29.26 -0.22
C TYR A 61 -0.43 29.40 0.99
N TYR A 62 -0.11 28.28 1.62
CA TYR A 62 0.97 28.20 2.59
C TYR A 62 2.17 27.49 1.98
N ILE A 63 3.33 28.12 2.08
CA ILE A 63 4.58 27.61 1.52
C ILE A 63 5.28 26.70 2.53
N GLY A 64 5.74 25.55 2.04
CA GLY A 64 6.61 24.60 2.72
C GLY A 64 7.88 24.32 1.92
N TYR A 65 8.79 23.55 2.51
CA TYR A 65 10.07 23.23 1.90
C TYR A 65 10.53 21.82 2.26
N THR A 66 11.05 21.09 1.28
CA THR A 66 11.87 19.90 1.52
C THR A 66 13.16 19.97 0.69
N PRO A 67 14.32 19.61 1.26
CA PRO A 67 15.56 19.51 0.48
C PRO A 67 15.46 18.54 -0.71
N MET A 68 14.52 17.59 -0.66
CA MET A 68 14.42 16.52 -1.66
C MET A 68 13.80 16.98 -2.98
N LEU A 69 13.14 18.14 -3.00
CA LEU A 69 12.51 18.73 -4.18
C LEU A 69 13.23 20.00 -4.67
N ARG A 70 14.50 20.23 -4.25
CA ARG A 70 15.31 21.31 -4.83
C ARG A 70 15.43 21.19 -6.36
N LYS A 71 15.54 19.95 -6.85
CA LYS A 71 15.40 19.65 -8.27
C LYS A 71 13.98 19.17 -8.53
N ALA A 72 13.29 19.84 -9.43
CA ALA A 72 11.93 19.49 -9.82
C ALA A 72 11.85 18.01 -10.26
N PRO A 73 10.84 17.25 -9.78
CA PRO A 73 10.55 15.95 -10.35
C PRO A 73 10.18 16.08 -11.83
N ALA A 74 10.50 15.06 -12.63
CA ALA A 74 10.27 15.11 -14.08
C ALA A 74 8.78 15.34 -14.40
N PRO A 75 8.41 16.29 -15.28
CA PRO A 75 7.01 16.66 -15.54
C PRO A 75 6.10 15.49 -15.94
N ASP A 76 6.63 14.54 -16.72
CA ASP A 76 5.95 13.31 -17.15
C ASP A 76 5.60 12.37 -15.98
N LYS A 77 6.30 12.52 -14.84
CA LYS A 77 6.10 11.70 -13.64
C LYS A 77 5.36 12.41 -12.53
N SER A 78 5.30 13.74 -12.55
CA SER A 78 4.69 14.53 -11.48
C SER A 78 3.24 14.94 -11.75
N GLY A 79 2.74 14.83 -12.99
CA GLY A 79 1.39 15.29 -13.35
C GLY A 79 0.23 14.61 -12.60
N SER A 80 0.44 13.39 -12.11
CA SER A 80 -0.56 12.62 -11.35
C SER A 80 -0.43 12.78 -9.83
N VAL A 81 0.59 13.49 -9.34
CA VAL A 81 0.85 13.60 -7.90
C VAL A 81 -0.24 14.44 -7.25
N LYS A 82 -0.95 13.85 -6.28
CA LYS A 82 -1.97 14.53 -5.48
C LYS A 82 -1.56 14.75 -4.03
N ILE A 83 -0.56 14.03 -3.53
CA ILE A 83 -0.14 14.09 -2.13
C ILE A 83 1.38 13.99 -1.99
N ILE A 84 1.99 14.89 -1.20
CA ILE A 84 3.40 14.80 -0.80
C ILE A 84 3.47 14.58 0.71
N PHE A 85 3.88 13.38 1.12
CA PHE A 85 4.18 13.02 2.50
C PHE A 85 5.59 13.47 2.90
N LEU A 86 5.70 14.04 4.10
CA LEU A 86 6.98 14.45 4.67
C LEU A 86 7.36 13.54 5.84
N CYS A 87 8.57 12.99 5.79
CA CYS A 87 9.11 12.15 6.84
C CYS A 87 10.43 12.68 7.42
N SER A 88 10.71 12.32 8.67
CA SER A 88 11.95 12.71 9.33
C SER A 88 12.50 11.58 10.22
N SER A 89 13.76 11.70 10.61
CA SER A 89 14.43 10.79 11.54
C SER A 89 14.41 11.35 12.96
N ASP A 90 13.72 10.66 13.85
CA ASP A 90 13.67 10.97 15.28
C ASP A 90 14.96 10.50 15.96
N TYR A 91 15.94 11.39 16.06
CA TYR A 91 17.24 11.05 16.64
C TYR A 91 17.17 10.71 18.13
N LYS A 92 16.12 11.16 18.84
CA LYS A 92 15.92 10.87 20.27
C LYS A 92 15.48 9.43 20.50
N ASN A 93 14.85 8.81 19.50
CA ASN A 93 14.33 7.46 19.56
C ASN A 93 15.01 6.56 18.52
N SER A 94 16.31 6.37 18.68
CA SER A 94 17.12 5.46 17.85
C SER A 94 17.04 5.73 16.35
N ASN A 95 16.88 7.01 15.96
CA ASN A 95 16.78 7.43 14.56
C ASN A 95 15.61 6.81 13.79
N ARG A 96 14.55 6.37 14.48
CA ARG A 96 13.34 5.84 13.83
C ARG A 96 12.78 6.85 12.83
N LYS A 97 12.23 6.35 11.71
CA LYS A 97 11.65 7.18 10.66
C LYS A 97 10.16 7.37 10.91
N LEU A 98 9.71 8.62 10.90
CA LEU A 98 8.31 8.98 11.12
C LEU A 98 7.79 9.78 9.92
N ILE A 99 6.60 9.44 9.42
CA ILE A 99 5.82 10.32 8.54
C ILE A 99 5.05 11.28 9.45
N LEU A 100 5.28 12.57 9.25
CA LEU A 100 4.85 13.62 10.16
C LEU A 100 3.54 14.27 9.69
N GLY A 101 3.26 14.17 8.40
CA GLY A 101 2.15 14.85 7.76
C GLY A 101 2.35 14.89 6.25
N PHE A 102 1.48 15.63 5.57
CA PHE A 102 1.52 15.76 4.13
C PHE A 102 0.90 17.07 3.64
N TYR A 103 1.25 17.40 2.40
CA TYR A 103 0.59 18.42 1.60
C TYR A 103 -0.29 17.70 0.58
N GLY A 104 -1.60 17.94 0.64
CA GLY A 104 -2.57 17.48 -0.34
C GLY A 104 -2.84 18.53 -1.41
N ASN A 105 -3.15 18.07 -2.63
CA ASN A 105 -3.22 18.90 -3.84
C ASN A 105 -2.07 19.93 -3.95
N PRO A 106 -0.81 19.53 -3.76
CA PRO A 106 0.27 20.49 -3.69
C PRO A 106 0.62 21.06 -5.07
N GLU A 107 1.09 22.30 -5.07
CA GLU A 107 1.95 22.82 -6.11
C GLU A 107 3.42 22.68 -5.68
N PHE A 108 4.27 22.18 -6.56
CA PHE A 108 5.66 21.86 -6.23
C PHE A 108 6.55 21.84 -7.48
N GLY A 109 7.86 21.74 -7.27
CA GLY A 109 8.83 21.65 -8.37
C GLY A 109 9.32 22.98 -8.90
N GLN A 110 8.98 24.08 -8.23
CA GLN A 110 9.53 25.42 -8.45
C GLN A 110 9.80 26.12 -7.12
N ASN A 111 10.53 27.23 -7.15
CA ASN A 111 10.72 28.06 -5.97
C ASN A 111 9.52 29.00 -5.78
N PHE A 112 8.95 29.01 -4.59
CA PHE A 112 7.87 29.91 -4.18
C PHE A 112 8.43 30.90 -3.14
N PRO A 113 8.58 32.20 -3.48
CA PRO A 113 8.99 33.20 -2.52
C PRO A 113 7.84 33.53 -1.57
N ARG A 114 8.15 33.76 -0.28
CA ARG A 114 7.18 34.31 0.67
C ARG A 114 7.08 35.82 0.54
N GLN A 115 5.85 36.31 0.50
CA GLN A 115 5.51 37.73 0.48
C GLN A 115 4.76 38.15 1.74
N ALA A 116 4.10 37.21 2.41
CA ALA A 116 3.40 37.44 3.67
C ALA A 116 4.33 38.06 4.73
N LYS A 117 3.78 39.00 5.51
CA LYS A 117 4.56 39.74 6.52
C LYS A 117 4.52 39.02 7.86
N HIS A 118 5.62 38.35 8.21
CA HIS A 118 5.82 37.80 9.55
C HIS A 118 7.31 37.84 9.96
N ARG A 119 7.61 38.05 11.25
CA ARG A 119 8.99 38.19 11.74
C ARG A 119 9.87 36.98 11.37
N LEU A 120 9.32 35.76 11.48
CA LEU A 120 10.05 34.54 11.14
C LEU A 120 10.28 34.38 9.63
N TYR A 121 9.41 34.95 8.78
CA TYR A 121 9.57 34.81 7.32
C TYR A 121 10.79 35.53 6.76
N ARG A 122 11.39 36.45 7.53
CA ARG A 122 12.73 36.99 7.21
C ARG A 122 13.82 35.92 7.15
N LYS A 123 13.67 34.84 7.92
CA LYS A 123 14.60 33.69 7.97
C LYS A 123 14.14 32.53 7.07
N TYR A 124 12.85 32.49 6.75
CA TYR A 124 12.20 31.43 5.99
C TYR A 124 11.49 32.06 4.78
N ASP A 125 12.26 32.62 3.87
CA ASP A 125 11.82 33.53 2.80
C ASP A 125 11.23 32.84 1.57
N GLY A 126 11.16 31.52 1.55
CA GLY A 126 10.56 30.77 0.45
C GLY A 126 10.43 29.28 0.72
N GLY A 127 10.12 28.54 -0.34
CA GLY A 127 9.96 27.09 -0.31
C GLY A 127 9.75 26.46 -1.68
N ASN A 128 9.54 25.15 -1.73
CA ASN A 128 9.40 24.39 -2.99
C ASN A 128 8.19 23.47 -3.05
N ILE A 129 7.31 23.58 -2.05
CA ILE A 129 5.98 22.99 -2.02
C ILE A 129 5.03 24.08 -1.50
N ARG A 130 3.81 24.17 -2.01
CA ARG A 130 2.74 24.94 -1.38
C ARG A 130 1.41 24.23 -1.54
N ALA A 131 0.50 24.46 -0.61
CA ALA A 131 -0.89 24.03 -0.69
C ALA A 131 -1.76 25.01 0.10
N TYR A 132 -3.07 24.99 -0.12
CA TYR A 132 -3.98 25.69 0.77
C TYR A 132 -3.84 25.14 2.20
N PRO A 133 -3.88 25.99 3.24
CA PRO A 133 -3.83 25.54 4.62
C PRO A 133 -4.77 24.37 4.91
N SER A 134 -6.00 24.37 4.36
CA SER A 134 -6.98 23.28 4.55
C SER A 134 -6.49 21.90 4.08
N ASP A 135 -5.53 21.86 3.17
CA ASP A 135 -5.02 20.64 2.54
C ASP A 135 -3.63 20.25 3.09
N ILE A 136 -3.12 20.99 4.08
CA ILE A 136 -1.90 20.64 4.81
C ILE A 136 -2.30 19.92 6.09
N ILE A 137 -1.88 18.66 6.21
CA ILE A 137 -2.21 17.81 7.34
C ILE A 137 -0.94 17.55 8.15
N HIS A 138 -0.96 17.97 9.41
CA HIS A 138 0.03 17.56 10.41
C HIS A 138 -0.59 16.45 11.28
N LEU A 139 0.15 15.37 11.50
CA LEU A 139 -0.30 14.22 12.28
C LEU A 139 0.13 14.39 13.73
N GLU A 140 -0.85 14.41 14.64
CA GLU A 140 -0.58 14.43 16.09
C GLU A 140 0.14 13.16 16.55
N ASN A 141 -0.20 12.03 15.92
CA ASN A 141 0.47 10.74 16.04
C ASN A 141 1.18 10.44 14.71
N PRO A 142 2.48 10.80 14.57
CA PRO A 142 3.27 10.49 13.40
C PRO A 142 3.38 8.99 13.11
N LEU A 143 3.37 8.62 11.84
CA LEU A 143 3.37 7.21 11.44
C LEU A 143 4.79 6.66 11.46
N LEU A 144 5.04 5.65 12.29
CA LEU A 144 6.29 4.91 12.27
C LEU A 144 6.43 4.14 10.95
N ILE A 145 7.52 4.39 10.22
CA ILE A 145 7.87 3.62 9.03
C ILE A 145 9.20 2.89 9.25
N SER A 146 9.16 1.58 9.05
CA SER A 146 10.32 0.69 8.97
C SER A 146 10.15 -0.21 7.75
N ASN A 147 11.21 -0.90 7.32
CA ASN A 147 11.10 -1.83 6.18
C ASN A 147 10.00 -2.88 6.42
N ASP A 148 9.88 -3.39 7.65
CA ASP A 148 8.86 -4.39 8.01
C ASP A 148 7.45 -3.80 7.99
N ILE A 149 7.26 -2.60 8.53
CA ILE A 149 5.95 -1.93 8.54
C ILE A 149 5.54 -1.57 7.10
N VAL A 150 6.47 -1.10 6.29
CA VAL A 150 6.26 -0.76 4.88
C VAL A 150 5.84 -2.00 4.09
N ALA A 151 6.55 -3.12 4.27
CA ALA A 151 6.21 -4.37 3.60
C ALA A 151 4.85 -4.93 4.07
N LYS A 152 4.62 -4.94 5.39
CA LYS A 152 3.38 -5.46 6.00
C LYS A 152 2.14 -4.70 5.54
N ASN A 153 2.23 -3.37 5.42
CA ASN A 153 1.08 -2.51 5.12
C ASN A 153 1.10 -1.96 3.68
N ASN A 154 2.03 -2.44 2.82
CA ASN A 154 2.17 -2.01 1.43
C ASN A 154 2.23 -0.47 1.27
N LEU A 155 3.07 0.19 2.07
CA LEU A 155 3.15 1.66 2.16
C LEU A 155 4.03 2.31 1.07
N LEU A 156 4.93 1.55 0.46
CA LEU A 156 5.79 1.97 -0.66
C LEU A 156 5.70 0.92 -1.77
N PRO A 157 6.12 1.24 -3.01
CA PRO A 157 6.26 0.24 -4.07
C PRO A 157 7.22 -0.88 -3.67
N LYS A 158 6.93 -2.12 -4.10
CA LYS A 158 7.62 -3.35 -3.63
C LYS A 158 9.14 -3.36 -3.86
N ASP A 159 9.62 -2.62 -4.85
CA ASP A 159 11.03 -2.50 -5.20
C ASP A 159 11.74 -1.33 -4.50
N LYS A 160 11.03 -0.55 -3.67
CA LYS A 160 11.55 0.65 -3.02
C LYS A 160 11.77 0.44 -1.53
N LYS A 161 12.93 0.91 -1.04
CA LYS A 161 13.21 1.08 0.39
C LYS A 161 12.88 2.51 0.81
N ILE A 162 12.74 2.73 2.11
CA ILE A 162 12.60 4.09 2.66
C ILE A 162 13.86 4.89 2.31
N SER A 163 13.70 5.91 1.48
CA SER A 163 14.84 6.71 1.04
C SER A 163 15.44 7.50 2.20
N GLN A 164 16.77 7.51 2.30
CA GLN A 164 17.51 8.43 3.17
C GLN A 164 17.97 9.70 2.42
N ARG A 165 18.09 9.62 1.09
CA ARG A 165 18.50 10.72 0.20
C ARG A 165 17.62 10.69 -1.05
N GLY A 166 16.87 11.76 -1.28
CA GLY A 166 15.86 11.88 -2.34
C GLY A 166 14.43 11.59 -1.84
N PHE A 167 13.57 11.20 -2.77
CA PHE A 167 12.17 10.90 -2.50
C PHE A 167 11.76 9.62 -3.24
N ASN A 168 10.66 9.02 -2.81
CA ASN A 168 10.04 7.90 -3.51
C ASN A 168 8.70 8.34 -4.12
N TYR A 169 8.46 7.96 -5.36
CA TYR A 169 7.10 7.99 -5.89
C TYR A 169 6.26 6.87 -5.26
N LEU A 170 4.99 7.16 -5.07
CA LEU A 170 3.97 6.28 -4.53
C LEU A 170 2.87 6.16 -5.58
N ASN A 171 2.35 4.95 -5.80
CA ASN A 171 1.13 4.79 -6.59
C ASN A 171 -0.11 5.04 -5.72
N SER A 172 -1.29 5.02 -6.33
CA SER A 172 -2.56 5.28 -5.62
C SER A 172 -2.76 4.35 -4.43
N ASP A 173 -2.49 3.05 -4.57
CA ASP A 173 -2.63 2.08 -3.47
C ASP A 173 -1.73 2.43 -2.28
N ASN A 174 -0.48 2.82 -2.52
CA ASN A 174 0.43 3.22 -1.45
C ASN A 174 -0.08 4.45 -0.70
N VAL A 175 -0.53 5.46 -1.45
CA VAL A 175 -1.12 6.69 -0.89
C VAL A 175 -2.34 6.34 -0.05
N TYR A 176 -3.22 5.48 -0.55
CA TYR A 176 -4.41 5.02 0.16
C TYR A 176 -4.04 4.32 1.46
N ASN A 177 -3.09 3.38 1.44
CA ASN A 177 -2.66 2.67 2.65
C ASN A 177 -2.09 3.62 3.70
N LEU A 178 -1.30 4.62 3.28
CA LEU A 178 -0.77 5.63 4.19
C LEU A 178 -1.87 6.47 4.83
N ILE A 179 -2.85 6.91 4.04
CA ILE A 179 -3.99 7.68 4.55
C ILE A 179 -4.87 6.84 5.48
N SER A 180 -5.12 5.57 5.15
CA SER A 180 -5.86 4.65 6.03
C SER A 180 -5.16 4.49 7.38
N VAL A 181 -3.85 4.22 7.37
CA VAL A 181 -3.07 4.12 8.62
C VAL A 181 -3.08 5.45 9.38
N ALA A 182 -3.02 6.59 8.67
CA ALA A 182 -3.11 7.91 9.29
C ALA A 182 -4.45 8.13 9.99
N LEU A 183 -5.58 7.80 9.35
CA LEU A 183 -6.92 7.89 9.92
C LEU A 183 -7.06 7.01 11.16
N THR A 184 -6.60 5.76 11.09
CA THR A 184 -6.64 4.83 12.22
C THR A 184 -5.83 5.33 13.42
N GLN A 185 -4.63 5.90 13.19
CA GLN A 185 -3.77 6.39 14.26
C GLN A 185 -4.13 7.81 14.74
N ASN A 186 -4.91 8.56 13.96
CA ASN A 186 -5.31 9.94 14.24
C ASN A 186 -6.84 10.11 14.12
N PRO A 187 -7.66 9.32 14.86
CA PRO A 187 -9.12 9.30 14.67
C PRO A 187 -9.79 10.65 14.96
N ASN A 188 -9.17 11.45 15.83
CA ASN A 188 -9.69 12.76 16.22
C ASN A 188 -9.26 13.89 15.28
N ASN A 189 -8.36 13.64 14.31
CA ASN A 189 -7.90 14.67 13.39
C ASN A 189 -9.01 15.01 12.38
N THR A 190 -9.76 16.08 12.67
CA THR A 190 -10.89 16.56 11.84
C THR A 190 -10.43 17.02 10.47
N LYS A 191 -9.24 17.64 10.38
CA LYS A 191 -8.69 18.15 9.13
C LYS A 191 -8.29 17.02 8.19
N LEU A 192 -7.71 15.93 8.71
CA LEU A 192 -7.44 14.72 7.95
C LEU A 192 -8.73 14.11 7.41
N ARG A 193 -9.79 13.99 8.23
CA ARG A 193 -11.10 13.49 7.78
C ARG A 193 -11.71 14.38 6.69
N ALA A 194 -11.76 15.68 6.92
CA ALA A 194 -12.28 16.65 5.95
C ALA A 194 -11.47 16.65 4.64
N PHE A 195 -10.15 16.47 4.71
CA PHE A 195 -9.32 16.28 3.52
C PHE A 195 -9.77 15.03 2.76
N VAL A 196 -9.88 13.89 3.42
CA VAL A 196 -10.26 12.62 2.77
C VAL A 196 -11.65 12.71 2.12
N GLU A 197 -12.63 13.30 2.79
CA GLU A 197 -14.00 13.48 2.28
C GLU A 197 -14.07 14.28 0.97
N LYS A 198 -13.10 15.17 0.71
CA LYS A 198 -13.00 15.94 -0.54
C LYS A 198 -12.47 15.14 -1.73
N PHE A 199 -12.01 13.89 -1.53
CA PHE A 199 -11.45 13.05 -2.59
C PHE A 199 -12.34 11.81 -2.81
N PRO A 200 -13.35 11.88 -3.69
CA PRO A 200 -14.30 10.78 -3.90
C PRO A 200 -13.63 9.43 -4.19
N ALA A 201 -12.58 9.42 -5.03
CA ALA A 201 -11.83 8.21 -5.34
C ALA A 201 -11.10 7.60 -4.12
N LEU A 202 -10.62 8.46 -3.22
CA LEU A 202 -9.97 8.04 -1.96
C LEU A 202 -11.03 7.50 -0.99
N VAL A 203 -12.18 8.17 -0.87
CA VAL A 203 -13.32 7.74 -0.04
C VAL A 203 -13.85 6.39 -0.50
N ASP A 204 -14.16 6.25 -1.79
CA ASP A 204 -14.69 5.01 -2.36
C ASP A 204 -13.72 3.84 -2.16
N TYR A 205 -12.42 4.07 -2.38
CA TYR A 205 -11.40 3.05 -2.19
C TYR A 205 -11.20 2.70 -0.70
N ILE A 206 -11.13 3.70 0.19
CA ILE A 206 -11.03 3.46 1.64
C ILE A 206 -12.26 2.72 2.15
N ASN A 207 -13.46 3.10 1.73
CA ASN A 207 -14.70 2.41 2.11
C ASN A 207 -14.71 0.97 1.57
N GLN A 208 -14.30 0.77 0.32
CA GLN A 208 -14.16 -0.58 -0.25
C GLN A 208 -13.13 -1.40 0.53
N LYS A 209 -11.99 -0.81 0.88
CA LYS A 209 -10.91 -1.49 1.60
C LYS A 209 -11.25 -1.75 3.07
N SER A 210 -11.87 -0.81 3.77
CA SER A 210 -12.41 -0.96 5.12
C SER A 210 -13.48 -2.05 5.13
N ASN A 211 -14.45 -2.02 4.21
CA ASN A 211 -15.42 -3.10 4.08
C ASN A 211 -14.76 -4.46 3.88
N VAL A 212 -13.64 -4.52 3.15
CA VAL A 212 -12.87 -5.75 2.95
C VAL A 212 -12.06 -6.13 4.21
N GLU A 213 -11.42 -5.18 4.88
CA GLU A 213 -10.61 -5.38 6.09
C GLU A 213 -11.47 -5.71 7.32
N ASP A 214 -12.58 -4.99 7.54
CA ASP A 214 -13.61 -5.29 8.55
C ASP A 214 -14.20 -6.68 8.31
N TYR A 215 -14.40 -7.05 7.05
CA TYR A 215 -14.82 -8.40 6.68
C TYR A 215 -13.73 -9.44 6.96
N PHE A 216 -12.45 -9.11 6.73
CA PHE A 216 -11.33 -9.98 7.07
C PHE A 216 -11.05 -10.09 8.57
N ASP A 217 -11.29 -9.06 9.36
CA ASP A 217 -11.14 -9.09 10.82
C ASP A 217 -12.30 -9.86 11.47
N VAL A 218 -13.50 -9.79 10.89
CA VAL A 218 -14.59 -10.73 11.21
C VAL A 218 -14.17 -12.17 10.85
N ILE A 219 -13.53 -12.39 9.69
CA ILE A 219 -13.02 -13.71 9.30
C ILE A 219 -11.79 -14.15 10.12
N LYS A 220 -10.95 -13.26 10.66
CA LYS A 220 -9.81 -13.68 11.50
C LYS A 220 -10.22 -14.38 12.80
N GLY A 221 -11.46 -14.14 13.27
CA GLY A 221 -12.07 -14.90 14.37
C GLY A 221 -12.57 -16.30 13.97
N TYR A 222 -12.55 -16.60 12.68
CA TYR A 222 -13.05 -17.81 12.02
C TYR A 222 -11.88 -18.39 11.22
N SER A 223 -11.02 -19.19 11.86
CA SER A 223 -9.94 -19.82 11.10
C SER A 223 -10.58 -20.53 9.90
N ALA A 224 -10.08 -20.25 8.70
CA ALA A 224 -10.52 -20.89 7.45
C ALA A 224 -10.15 -22.40 7.40
N ASP A 225 -10.15 -23.04 8.57
CA ASP A 225 -9.88 -24.43 8.86
C ASP A 225 -11.17 -25.20 9.09
N ASN A 226 -12.33 -24.53 9.19
CA ASN A 226 -13.62 -25.19 9.33
C ASN A 226 -14.56 -24.93 8.13
N LEU A 227 -15.26 -25.99 7.71
CA LEU A 227 -16.23 -25.98 6.60
C LEU A 227 -17.42 -25.01 6.83
N LYS A 228 -17.69 -24.61 8.07
CA LYS A 228 -18.78 -23.67 8.40
C LYS A 228 -18.43 -22.24 8.02
N ASP A 229 -17.17 -21.84 8.15
CA ASP A 229 -16.70 -20.49 7.89
C ASP A 229 -16.64 -20.21 6.38
N ILE A 230 -16.30 -21.22 5.60
CA ILE A 230 -16.40 -21.23 4.13
C ILE A 230 -17.86 -21.05 3.69
N ALA A 231 -18.79 -21.79 4.28
CA ALA A 231 -20.22 -21.67 3.97
C ALA A 231 -20.84 -20.31 4.39
N VAL A 232 -20.24 -19.63 5.37
CA VAL A 232 -20.60 -18.24 5.74
C VAL A 232 -20.06 -17.25 4.71
N LEU A 233 -18.81 -17.45 4.26
CA LEU A 233 -18.18 -16.63 3.22
C LEU A 233 -18.98 -16.68 1.91
N GLU A 234 -19.38 -17.88 1.48
CA GLU A 234 -20.12 -18.10 0.24
C GLU A 234 -21.52 -17.48 0.26
N ARG A 235 -22.25 -17.63 1.39
CA ARG A 235 -23.57 -17.01 1.55
C ARG A 235 -23.51 -15.49 1.48
N LYS A 236 -22.45 -14.88 1.99
CA LYS A 236 -22.26 -13.42 1.96
C LYS A 236 -21.77 -12.94 0.58
N MET A 237 -21.02 -13.76 -0.15
CA MET A 237 -20.56 -13.53 -1.53
C MET A 237 -21.69 -13.57 -2.57
N ALA A 238 -22.76 -14.33 -2.30
CA ALA A 238 -23.87 -14.53 -3.23
C ALA A 238 -24.51 -13.21 -3.72
N LYS A 239 -24.46 -12.13 -2.91
CA LYS A 239 -25.08 -10.82 -3.20
C LYS A 239 -24.10 -9.72 -3.66
N GLN A 240 -22.81 -10.01 -3.78
CA GLN A 240 -21.79 -9.00 -4.07
C GLN A 240 -21.59 -8.77 -5.58
N THR A 241 -21.08 -7.60 -5.95
CA THR A 241 -20.81 -7.25 -7.36
C THR A 241 -19.62 -8.04 -7.91
N PRO A 242 -19.55 -8.32 -9.23
CA PRO A 242 -18.46 -9.06 -9.86
C PRO A 242 -17.05 -8.53 -9.54
N GLU A 243 -16.89 -7.21 -9.43
CA GLU A 243 -15.62 -6.54 -9.15
C GLU A 243 -15.12 -6.84 -7.73
N VAL A 244 -16.04 -6.90 -6.77
CA VAL A 244 -15.74 -7.27 -5.38
C VAL A 244 -15.34 -8.75 -5.32
N LYS A 245 -16.05 -9.62 -6.05
CA LYS A 245 -15.72 -11.05 -6.12
C LYS A 245 -14.30 -11.27 -6.69
N GLN A 246 -13.94 -10.56 -7.76
CA GLN A 246 -12.63 -10.67 -8.39
C GLN A 246 -11.49 -10.22 -7.47
N ARG A 247 -11.68 -9.12 -6.72
CA ARG A 247 -10.66 -8.63 -5.77
C ARG A 247 -10.43 -9.59 -4.61
N ILE A 248 -11.49 -10.19 -4.09
CA ILE A 248 -11.40 -11.22 -3.05
C ILE A 248 -10.67 -12.46 -3.59
N SER A 249 -10.97 -12.89 -4.83
CA SER A 249 -10.23 -13.97 -5.52
C SER A 249 -8.73 -13.70 -5.57
N THR A 250 -8.34 -12.52 -6.08
CA THR A 250 -6.93 -12.12 -6.19
C THR A 250 -6.24 -12.03 -4.82
N TYR A 251 -6.98 -11.61 -3.79
CA TYR A 251 -6.48 -11.60 -2.43
C TYR A 251 -6.23 -13.03 -1.90
N ILE A 252 -7.17 -13.96 -2.12
CA ILE A 252 -7.02 -15.37 -1.71
C ILE A 252 -5.81 -16.02 -2.40
N GLU A 253 -5.66 -15.80 -3.71
CA GLU A 253 -4.54 -16.29 -4.55
C GLU A 253 -3.17 -15.79 -4.10
N ARG A 254 -3.12 -14.64 -3.41
CA ARG A 254 -1.87 -13.95 -3.02
C ARG A 254 -1.67 -13.86 -1.51
N GLY A 255 -2.65 -14.30 -0.73
CA GLY A 255 -2.73 -14.11 0.72
C GLY A 255 -2.29 -15.34 1.52
N ALA A 256 -2.62 -15.32 2.82
CA ALA A 256 -2.25 -16.38 3.76
C ALA A 256 -2.83 -17.76 3.38
N ILE A 257 -4.02 -17.79 2.75
CA ILE A 257 -4.67 -19.01 2.26
C ILE A 257 -3.81 -19.65 1.15
N ALA A 258 -3.40 -18.88 0.14
CA ALA A 258 -2.48 -19.39 -0.89
C ALA A 258 -1.15 -19.86 -0.29
N ALA A 259 -0.60 -19.16 0.70
CA ALA A 259 0.62 -19.61 1.36
C ALA A 259 0.43 -20.96 2.08
N LYS A 260 -0.73 -21.18 2.72
CA LYS A 260 -1.09 -22.45 3.36
C LYS A 260 -1.29 -23.56 2.33
N VAL A 261 -2.04 -23.30 1.25
CA VAL A 261 -2.26 -24.22 0.13
C VAL A 261 -0.93 -24.70 -0.45
N LYS A 262 0.02 -23.79 -0.72
CA LYS A 262 1.35 -24.14 -1.26
C LYS A 262 2.15 -25.04 -0.33
N LYS A 263 2.04 -24.84 0.99
CA LYS A 263 2.67 -25.71 1.98
C LYS A 263 2.04 -27.09 2.02
N LEU A 264 0.70 -27.17 2.03
CA LEU A 264 -0.05 -28.43 2.07
C LEU A 264 0.26 -29.33 0.88
N THR A 265 0.45 -28.76 -0.30
CA THR A 265 0.81 -29.52 -1.51
C THR A 265 2.32 -29.77 -1.65
N GLY A 266 3.12 -29.40 -0.65
CA GLY A 266 4.58 -29.54 -0.73
C GLY A 266 5.21 -28.75 -1.87
N TYR A 267 4.59 -27.64 -2.28
CA TYR A 267 5.00 -26.80 -3.41
C TYR A 267 5.03 -27.55 -4.76
N ARG A 268 4.16 -28.56 -4.92
CA ARG A 268 4.07 -29.40 -6.13
C ARG A 268 2.97 -28.92 -7.08
N CYS A 269 3.19 -29.07 -8.37
CA CYS A 269 2.17 -28.91 -9.39
C CYS A 269 1.29 -30.17 -9.43
N LEU A 270 0.01 -30.04 -9.06
CA LEU A 270 -0.92 -31.16 -9.00
C LEU A 270 -1.26 -31.71 -10.39
N ILE A 271 -1.24 -30.88 -11.44
CA ILE A 271 -1.43 -31.35 -12.81
C ILE A 271 -0.24 -32.19 -13.29
N CYS A 272 0.99 -31.74 -13.05
CA CYS A 272 2.18 -32.52 -13.38
C CYS A 272 2.16 -33.87 -12.67
N GLU A 273 1.77 -33.87 -11.39
CA GLU A 273 1.67 -35.07 -10.58
C GLU A 273 0.63 -36.05 -11.16
N SER A 274 -0.57 -35.59 -11.50
CA SER A 274 -1.60 -36.42 -12.15
C SER A 274 -1.20 -36.91 -13.56
N LEU A 275 -0.27 -36.24 -14.23
CA LEU A 275 0.28 -36.64 -15.53
C LEU A 275 1.52 -37.54 -15.42
N ASN A 276 1.95 -37.94 -14.21
CA ASN A 276 3.22 -38.63 -13.95
C ASN A 276 4.45 -37.89 -14.50
N LEU A 277 4.41 -36.55 -14.49
CA LEU A 277 5.53 -35.67 -14.83
C LEU A 277 6.21 -35.16 -13.56
N ASN A 278 7.39 -34.55 -13.70
CA ASN A 278 8.05 -33.88 -12.57
C ASN A 278 7.16 -32.72 -12.05
N PRO A 279 6.66 -32.77 -10.80
CA PRO A 279 5.77 -31.75 -10.26
C PRO A 279 6.52 -30.59 -9.61
N ILE A 280 7.84 -30.66 -9.53
CA ILE A 280 8.69 -29.66 -8.89
C ILE A 280 9.25 -28.72 -9.97
N SER A 281 9.02 -27.42 -9.79
CA SER A 281 9.57 -26.36 -10.65
C SER A 281 10.98 -25.94 -10.18
N PHE A 282 11.35 -24.67 -10.38
CA PHE A 282 12.62 -24.13 -9.91
C PHE A 282 12.55 -23.70 -8.43
N LYS A 283 13.71 -23.72 -7.78
CA LYS A 283 13.89 -23.28 -6.39
C LYS A 283 14.03 -21.76 -6.34
N LYS A 284 13.26 -21.12 -5.45
CA LYS A 284 13.32 -19.68 -5.18
C LYS A 284 14.49 -19.36 -4.24
N PRO A 285 14.92 -18.08 -4.13
CA PRO A 285 15.96 -17.66 -3.18
C PRO A 285 15.68 -18.01 -1.72
N ASN A 286 14.40 -18.11 -1.33
CA ASN A 286 13.98 -18.50 0.02
C ASN A 286 14.02 -20.02 0.27
N GLY A 287 14.49 -20.81 -0.69
CA GLY A 287 14.63 -22.26 -0.57
C GLY A 287 13.39 -23.08 -0.94
N GLU A 288 12.24 -22.45 -1.14
CA GLU A 288 11.00 -23.14 -1.54
C GLU A 288 10.92 -23.30 -3.06
N TYR A 289 10.17 -24.29 -3.54
CA TYR A 289 9.89 -24.43 -4.97
C TYR A 289 8.78 -23.48 -5.43
N TYR A 290 8.90 -23.01 -6.66
CA TYR A 290 7.93 -22.10 -7.25
C TYR A 290 6.66 -22.84 -7.67
N VAL A 291 5.51 -22.37 -7.18
CA VAL A 291 4.19 -22.83 -7.59
C VAL A 291 3.16 -21.71 -7.43
N GLU A 292 2.13 -21.71 -8.26
CA GLU A 292 1.04 -20.75 -8.28
C GLU A 292 -0.24 -21.41 -7.80
N THR A 293 -1.09 -20.65 -7.10
CA THR A 293 -2.40 -21.11 -6.64
C THR A 293 -3.44 -20.63 -7.64
N HIS A 294 -4.31 -21.52 -8.10
CA HIS A 294 -5.31 -21.23 -9.12
C HIS A 294 -6.69 -21.76 -8.69
N HIS A 295 -7.74 -20.98 -8.93
CA HIS A 295 -9.13 -21.41 -8.72
C HIS A 295 -9.58 -22.31 -9.86
N VAL A 296 -10.04 -23.53 -9.56
CA VAL A 296 -10.46 -24.51 -10.58
C VAL A 296 -11.73 -24.06 -11.28
N GLU A 297 -12.77 -23.74 -10.51
CA GLU A 297 -13.96 -23.06 -11.06
C GLU A 297 -13.78 -21.53 -11.01
N PRO A 298 -14.11 -20.80 -12.09
CA PRO A 298 -14.06 -19.34 -12.10
C PRO A 298 -15.05 -18.74 -11.10
N VAL A 299 -14.61 -17.75 -10.31
CA VAL A 299 -15.45 -17.06 -9.31
C VAL A 299 -16.70 -16.40 -9.93
N SER A 300 -16.68 -16.13 -11.23
CA SER A 300 -17.82 -15.62 -12.02
C SER A 300 -18.96 -16.63 -12.20
N SER A 301 -18.73 -17.93 -11.99
CA SER A 301 -19.69 -19.03 -12.24
C SER A 301 -20.89 -19.08 -11.28
N MET A 302 -20.90 -18.24 -10.23
CA MET A 302 -21.98 -18.14 -9.22
C MET A 302 -22.37 -19.44 -8.50
N LYS A 303 -21.57 -20.50 -8.61
CA LYS A 303 -21.79 -21.75 -7.87
C LYS A 303 -21.45 -21.57 -6.38
N ASN A 304 -21.95 -22.45 -5.51
CA ASN A 304 -21.44 -22.55 -4.15
C ASN A 304 -20.11 -23.34 -4.19
N GLY A 305 -19.15 -23.04 -3.32
CA GLY A 305 -17.82 -23.68 -3.35
C GLY A 305 -16.73 -22.91 -4.12
N VAL A 306 -16.97 -21.73 -4.71
CA VAL A 306 -15.97 -21.17 -5.67
C VAL A 306 -14.79 -20.47 -5.01
N LEU A 307 -14.89 -20.13 -3.74
CA LEU A 307 -13.83 -19.44 -2.98
C LEU A 307 -13.24 -20.29 -1.85
N SER A 308 -13.77 -21.49 -1.71
CA SER A 308 -13.33 -22.44 -0.71
C SER A 308 -11.95 -22.99 -1.08
N MET A 309 -11.24 -23.46 -0.05
CA MET A 309 -9.89 -24.01 -0.22
C MET A 309 -9.88 -25.26 -1.11
N ASP A 310 -10.99 -26.01 -1.16
CA ASP A 310 -11.15 -27.18 -2.01
C ASP A 310 -11.37 -26.83 -3.49
N ASN A 311 -11.64 -25.56 -3.83
CA ASN A 311 -11.62 -25.03 -5.21
C ASN A 311 -10.24 -24.50 -5.65
N LEU A 312 -9.22 -24.65 -4.82
CA LEU A 312 -7.86 -24.25 -5.15
C LEU A 312 -7.01 -25.45 -5.54
N ILE A 313 -6.16 -25.26 -6.55
CA ILE A 313 -5.07 -26.17 -6.89
C ILE A 313 -3.74 -25.43 -6.94
N THR A 314 -2.64 -26.15 -6.77
CA THR A 314 -1.30 -25.63 -7.04
C THR A 314 -0.78 -26.11 -8.37
N VAL A 315 -0.30 -25.19 -9.19
CA VAL A 315 0.14 -25.44 -10.57
C VAL A 315 1.47 -24.74 -10.86
N CYS A 316 2.29 -25.33 -11.73
CA CYS A 316 3.50 -24.66 -12.24
C CYS A 316 3.11 -23.54 -13.23
N ALA A 317 4.05 -22.64 -13.54
CA ALA A 317 3.81 -21.52 -14.45
C ALA A 317 3.22 -21.95 -15.82
N ASN A 318 3.68 -23.09 -16.35
CA ASN A 318 3.21 -23.60 -17.64
C ASN A 318 1.74 -24.04 -17.56
N HIS A 319 1.40 -24.89 -16.60
CA HIS A 319 0.03 -25.35 -16.43
C HIS A 319 -0.91 -24.22 -15.98
N HIS A 320 -0.41 -23.24 -15.22
CA HIS A 320 -1.19 -22.06 -14.89
C HIS A 320 -1.59 -21.26 -16.14
N ARG A 321 -0.65 -21.06 -17.08
CA ARG A 321 -0.95 -20.45 -18.38
C ARG A 321 -1.84 -21.34 -19.25
N GLN A 322 -1.63 -22.65 -19.22
CA GLN A 322 -2.46 -23.60 -19.96
C GLN A 322 -3.92 -23.56 -19.49
N LEU A 323 -4.16 -23.47 -18.18
CA LEU A 323 -5.51 -23.33 -17.61
C LEU A 323 -6.23 -22.05 -18.07
N HIS A 324 -5.48 -20.99 -18.38
CA HIS A 324 -6.05 -19.74 -18.86
C HIS A 324 -6.22 -19.66 -20.38
N TYR A 325 -5.31 -20.27 -21.15
CA TYR A 325 -5.17 -20.01 -22.60
C TYR A 325 -5.08 -21.26 -23.47
N GLY A 326 -4.90 -22.45 -22.89
CA GLY A 326 -4.68 -23.70 -23.61
C GLY A 326 -5.93 -24.58 -23.71
N ASP A 327 -5.77 -25.76 -24.31
CA ASP A 327 -6.80 -26.80 -24.36
C ASP A 327 -6.93 -27.50 -23.00
N SER A 328 -7.55 -26.81 -22.06
CA SER A 328 -7.84 -27.34 -20.74
C SER A 328 -9.28 -27.01 -20.36
N THR A 329 -10.08 -28.04 -20.10
CA THR A 329 -11.47 -27.88 -19.69
C THR A 329 -11.76 -28.73 -18.47
N LEU A 330 -12.39 -28.13 -17.47
CA LEU A 330 -12.96 -28.87 -16.35
C LEU A 330 -14.22 -29.60 -16.86
N ILE A 331 -14.17 -30.92 -16.90
CA ILE A 331 -15.26 -31.77 -17.42
C ILE A 331 -16.09 -32.45 -16.32
N GLY A 332 -15.65 -32.34 -15.07
CA GLY A 332 -16.39 -32.84 -13.92
C GLY A 332 -15.67 -32.54 -12.61
N GLN A 333 -16.39 -32.69 -11.49
CA GLN A 333 -15.81 -32.66 -10.16
C GLN A 333 -16.61 -33.58 -9.23
N THR A 334 -15.93 -34.12 -8.22
CA THR A 334 -16.49 -34.90 -7.11
C THR A 334 -16.09 -34.23 -5.80
N ASP A 335 -16.51 -34.79 -4.67
CA ASP A 335 -16.11 -34.30 -3.34
C ASP A 335 -14.60 -34.45 -3.08
N HIS A 336 -13.92 -35.30 -3.85
CA HIS A 336 -12.51 -35.62 -3.64
C HIS A 336 -11.60 -35.29 -4.83
N HIS A 337 -12.14 -35.11 -6.03
CA HIS A 337 -11.35 -34.95 -7.26
C HIS A 337 -11.93 -33.90 -8.20
N PHE A 338 -11.06 -33.19 -8.91
CA PHE A 338 -11.36 -32.47 -10.15
C PHE A 338 -11.03 -33.33 -11.36
N VAL A 339 -11.91 -33.32 -12.35
CA VAL A 339 -11.74 -34.06 -13.59
C VAL A 339 -11.50 -33.05 -14.71
N PHE A 340 -10.27 -32.98 -15.20
CA PHE A 340 -9.90 -32.13 -16.33
C PHE A 340 -9.71 -32.94 -17.61
N LYS A 341 -10.01 -32.32 -18.74
CA LYS A 341 -9.51 -32.71 -20.05
C LYS A 341 -8.43 -31.71 -20.44
N ILE A 342 -7.17 -32.14 -20.49
CA ILE A 342 -6.02 -31.32 -20.88
C ILE A 342 -5.35 -31.97 -22.09
N ASP A 343 -5.25 -31.24 -23.20
CA ASP A 343 -4.69 -31.71 -24.47
C ASP A 343 -5.29 -33.06 -24.92
N GLY A 344 -6.62 -33.17 -24.82
CA GLY A 344 -7.35 -34.40 -25.13
C GLY A 344 -7.27 -35.53 -24.08
N LYS A 345 -6.40 -35.44 -23.08
CA LYS A 345 -6.25 -36.44 -22.01
C LYS A 345 -7.13 -36.12 -20.81
N LYS A 346 -7.84 -37.13 -20.33
CA LYS A 346 -8.60 -37.05 -19.07
C LYS A 346 -7.64 -37.25 -17.89
N ILE A 347 -7.65 -36.34 -16.94
CA ILE A 347 -6.88 -36.42 -15.70
C ILE A 347 -7.76 -36.15 -14.49
N ASP A 348 -7.47 -36.86 -13.40
CA ASP A 348 -8.11 -36.68 -12.11
C ASP A 348 -7.09 -36.03 -11.15
N ILE A 349 -7.50 -34.94 -10.51
CA ILE A 349 -6.66 -34.16 -9.59
C ILE A 349 -7.33 -34.18 -8.22
N ASN A 350 -6.62 -34.64 -7.20
CA ASN A 350 -7.14 -34.65 -5.83
C ASN A 350 -7.41 -33.23 -5.33
N LYS A 351 -8.58 -33.01 -4.73
CA LYS A 351 -8.89 -31.79 -3.98
C LYS A 351 -7.99 -31.70 -2.75
N ILE A 352 -7.64 -30.47 -2.37
CA ILE A 352 -6.81 -30.23 -1.19
C ILE A 352 -7.69 -30.39 0.06
N SER A 353 -7.50 -31.48 0.80
CA SER A 353 -8.22 -31.74 2.05
C SER A 353 -7.43 -31.20 3.25
N LEU A 354 -8.13 -30.54 4.18
CA LEU A 354 -7.65 -30.32 5.54
C LEU A 354 -8.08 -31.54 6.36
N HIS A 355 -7.12 -32.31 6.86
CA HIS A 355 -7.41 -33.34 7.87
C HIS A 355 -7.53 -32.70 9.25
#